data_AF-A0A7Z0HUM5-F1
#
_entry.id   AF-A0A7Z0HUM5-F1
#
_cell.length_a   1.000
_cell.length_b   1.000
_cell.length_c   1.000
_cell.angle_alpha   90.00
_cell.angle_beta   90.00
_cell.angle_gamma   90.00
#
_symmetry.space_group_name_H-M   'P 1'
#
loop_
_entity.id
_entity.type
_entity.pdbx_description
1 polymer ?
#
loop_
_entity_poly.entity_id
_entity_poly.type
_entity_poly.pdbx_seq_one_letter_code
_entity_poly.pdbx_strand_id
1 'polypeptide(L)'
;MELDDALDQWLRNVNKLVPNVKQRQKITLVGAEVYKTRLHDITKAKHYDENHKDTSQVTHLADSIEVSGTNIDYIRDGTSLVGFTKKGINHGRIARLLNDGTKFIPGDHFVEDARRSSRQAVLAAQYAEYQRLLKGGN
;
A
#
# COMPACT_ATOMS: atom_id res chain seq x y z
N MET A 1 23.15 34.41 21.50
CA MET A 1 21.85 33.73 21.35
C MET A 1 21.53 33.18 22.72
N GLU A 2 20.44 33.63 23.31
CA GLU A 2 19.99 33.11 24.61
C GLU A 2 19.54 31.66 24.43
N LEU A 3 19.57 30.87 25.51
CA LEU A 3 19.20 29.46 25.47
C LEU A 3 17.78 29.27 24.92
N ASP A 4 16.86 30.14 25.30
CA ASP A 4 15.46 30.09 24.85
C ASP A 4 15.34 30.24 23.33
N ASP A 5 16.06 31.21 22.74
CA ASP A 5 16.09 31.41 21.29
C ASP A 5 16.64 30.18 20.55
N ALA A 6 17.66 29.53 21.12
CA ALA A 6 18.27 28.34 20.55
C ALA A 6 17.32 27.13 20.58
N LEU A 7 16.60 26.94 21.70
CA LEU A 7 15.60 25.89 21.86
C LEU A 7 14.40 26.10 20.93
N ASP A 8 13.94 27.34 20.78
CA ASP A 8 12.88 27.73 19.87
C ASP A 8 13.24 27.45 18.40
N GLN A 9 14.44 27.84 18.00
CA GLN A 9 14.93 27.60 16.65
C GLN A 9 15.11 26.11 16.37
N TRP A 10 15.61 25.35 17.35
CA TRP A 10 15.70 23.89 17.26
C TRP A 10 14.33 23.25 17.11
N LEU A 11 13.35 23.60 17.95
CA LEU A 11 11.99 23.06 17.89
C LEU A 11 11.34 23.34 16.53
N ARG A 12 11.48 24.57 16.01
CA ARG A 12 10.98 24.94 14.67
C ARG A 12 11.63 24.09 13.57
N ASN A 13 12.93 23.80 13.68
CA ASN A 13 13.64 22.99 12.69
C ASN A 13 13.23 21.51 12.76
N VAL A 14 13.08 20.94 13.96
CA VAL A 14 12.63 19.56 14.15
C VAL A 14 11.18 19.40 13.66
N ASN A 15 10.30 20.35 13.96
CA ASN A 15 8.90 20.29 13.52
C ASN A 15 8.75 20.30 11.99
N LYS A 16 9.67 20.94 11.24
CA LYS A 16 9.68 20.87 9.77
C LYS A 16 9.99 19.48 9.24
N LEU A 17 10.64 18.62 10.03
CA LEU A 17 10.96 17.25 9.64
C LEU A 17 9.77 16.30 9.79
N VAL A 18 8.73 16.69 10.55
CA VAL A 18 7.54 15.89 10.82
C VAL A 18 6.47 16.15 9.74
N PRO A 19 6.15 15.15 8.89
CA PRO A 19 5.14 15.35 7.86
C PRO A 19 3.74 15.57 8.45
N ASN A 20 3.07 16.61 7.98
CA ASN A 20 1.65 16.81 8.25
C ASN A 20 0.79 15.73 7.54
N VAL A 21 -0.51 15.66 7.85
CA VAL A 21 -1.43 14.64 7.29
C VAL A 21 -1.36 14.55 5.76
N LYS A 22 -1.39 15.69 5.06
CA LYS A 22 -1.36 15.75 3.60
C LYS A 22 -0.04 15.24 3.03
N GLN A 23 1.07 15.56 3.68
CA GLN A 23 2.39 15.05 3.32
C GLN A 23 2.49 13.54 3.57
N ARG A 24 2.00 13.05 4.72
CA ARG A 24 1.94 11.62 5.01
C ARG A 24 1.13 10.87 3.97
N GLN A 25 -0.03 11.39 3.55
CA GLN A 25 -0.82 10.77 2.48
C GLN A 25 -0.03 10.63 1.17
N LYS A 26 0.70 11.66 0.75
CA LYS A 26 1.55 11.56 -0.47
C LYS A 26 2.61 10.48 -0.32
N ILE A 27 3.30 10.49 0.83
CA ILE A 27 4.34 9.50 1.16
C ILE A 27 3.76 8.08 1.11
N THR A 28 2.66 7.83 1.83
CA THR A 28 2.08 6.48 1.93
C THR A 28 1.45 6.02 0.62
N LEU A 29 0.87 6.91 -0.19
CA LEU A 29 0.31 6.57 -1.49
C LEU A 29 1.39 6.06 -2.45
N VAL A 30 2.56 6.70 -2.50
CA VAL A 30 3.67 6.21 -3.34
C VAL A 30 4.11 4.81 -2.90
N GLY A 31 4.22 4.57 -1.59
CA GLY A 31 4.50 3.24 -1.06
C GLY A 31 3.39 2.22 -1.36
N ALA A 32 2.12 2.64 -1.30
CA ALA A 32 0.97 1.81 -1.60
C ALA A 32 0.94 1.35 -3.06
N GLU A 33 1.29 2.21 -4.01
CA GLU A 33 1.39 1.83 -5.43
C GLU A 33 2.50 0.79 -5.65
N VAL A 34 3.66 0.93 -5.01
CA VAL A 34 4.73 -0.09 -5.08
C VAL A 34 4.25 -1.43 -4.53
N TYR A 35 3.53 -1.44 -3.41
CA TYR A 35 2.98 -2.66 -2.86
C TYR A 35 1.89 -3.25 -3.76
N LYS A 36 1.02 -2.43 -4.35
CA LYS A 36 -0.01 -2.86 -5.31
C LYS A 36 0.62 -3.57 -6.51
N THR A 37 1.67 -3.01 -7.11
CA THR A 37 2.40 -3.67 -8.21
C THR A 37 2.92 -5.03 -7.79
N ARG A 38 3.59 -5.12 -6.63
CA ARG A 38 4.12 -6.40 -6.15
C ARG A 38 3.03 -7.44 -5.87
N LEU A 39 1.93 -7.01 -5.25
CA LEU A 39 0.79 -7.87 -4.97
C LEU A 39 0.14 -8.34 -6.27
N HIS A 40 0.01 -7.46 -7.27
CA HIS A 40 -0.50 -7.81 -8.60
C HIS A 40 0.36 -8.89 -9.26
N ASP A 41 1.68 -8.69 -9.36
CA ASP A 41 2.60 -9.61 -10.01
C ASP A 41 2.55 -11.02 -9.38
N ILE A 42 2.57 -11.09 -8.05
CA ILE A 42 2.51 -12.38 -7.34
C ILE A 42 1.13 -13.03 -7.51
N THR A 43 0.06 -12.25 -7.41
CA THR A 43 -1.31 -12.76 -7.62
C THR A 43 -1.44 -13.33 -9.03
N LYS A 44 -0.92 -12.62 -10.02
CA LYS A 44 -0.94 -13.04 -11.42
C LYS A 44 -0.13 -14.33 -11.61
N ALA A 45 1.11 -14.37 -11.11
CA ALA A 45 1.96 -15.55 -11.25
C ALA A 45 1.36 -16.83 -10.63
N LYS A 46 0.57 -16.70 -9.55
CA LYS A 46 0.03 -17.85 -8.82
C LYS A 46 -1.42 -18.20 -9.16
N HIS A 47 -2.23 -17.22 -9.56
CA HIS A 47 -3.69 -17.37 -9.63
C HIS A 47 -4.30 -16.86 -10.94
N TYR A 48 -3.48 -16.58 -11.95
CA TYR A 48 -3.96 -16.28 -13.29
C TYR A 48 -4.11 -17.58 -14.08
N ASP A 49 -5.28 -17.78 -14.68
CA ASP A 49 -5.50 -18.88 -15.63
C ASP A 49 -5.20 -18.36 -17.03
N GLU A 50 -4.01 -18.66 -17.54
CA GLU A 50 -3.59 -18.24 -18.89
C GLU A 50 -4.23 -19.09 -20.00
N ASN A 51 -4.81 -20.25 -19.68
CA ASN A 51 -5.15 -21.27 -20.67
C ASN A 51 -6.64 -21.66 -20.73
N HIS A 52 -7.46 -21.38 -19.72
CA HIS A 52 -8.81 -21.96 -19.67
C HIS A 52 -9.88 -21.04 -19.07
N LYS A 53 -10.67 -20.44 -19.99
CA LYS A 53 -12.06 -19.92 -19.88
C LYS A 53 -12.15 -18.51 -20.45
N ASP A 54 -13.24 -18.25 -21.17
CA ASP A 54 -13.64 -16.89 -21.51
C ASP A 54 -13.92 -16.11 -20.21
N THR A 55 -12.95 -15.32 -19.76
CA THR A 55 -13.05 -14.44 -18.59
C THR A 55 -13.48 -13.02 -18.97
N SER A 56 -13.95 -12.78 -20.20
CA SER A 56 -14.38 -11.45 -20.66
C SER A 56 -15.43 -10.79 -19.77
N GLN A 57 -16.21 -11.60 -19.03
CA GLN A 57 -17.28 -11.14 -18.14
C GLN A 57 -16.85 -10.92 -16.68
N VAL A 58 -15.61 -11.26 -16.31
CA VAL A 58 -15.16 -11.25 -14.91
C VAL A 58 -13.74 -10.70 -14.78
N THR A 59 -13.57 -9.65 -13.98
CA THR A 59 -12.25 -9.11 -13.62
C THR A 59 -11.40 -10.18 -12.94
N HIS A 60 -10.14 -10.34 -13.36
CA HIS A 60 -9.21 -11.26 -12.70
C HIS A 60 -8.85 -10.81 -11.29
N LEU A 61 -8.45 -11.76 -10.44
CA LEU A 61 -8.09 -11.48 -9.04
C LEU A 61 -6.97 -10.44 -8.94
N ALA A 62 -5.92 -10.58 -9.74
CA ALA A 62 -4.81 -9.64 -9.76
C ALA A 62 -5.29 -8.22 -10.13
N ASP A 63 -6.20 -8.10 -11.08
CA ASP A 63 -6.69 -6.80 -11.59
C ASP A 63 -7.70 -6.11 -10.66
N SER A 64 -8.14 -6.80 -9.60
CA SER A 64 -9.08 -6.28 -8.61
C SER A 64 -8.42 -5.51 -7.45
N ILE A 65 -7.08 -5.40 -7.46
CA ILE A 65 -6.32 -4.73 -6.39
C ILE A 65 -6.43 -3.20 -6.55
N GLU A 66 -6.95 -2.55 -5.53
CA GLU A 66 -7.11 -1.10 -5.46
C GLU A 66 -6.22 -0.49 -4.37
N VAL A 67 -5.87 0.79 -4.54
CA VAL A 67 -5.28 1.63 -3.50
C VAL A 67 -6.35 2.60 -3.01
N SER A 68 -6.41 2.83 -1.69
CA SER A 68 -7.19 3.91 -1.08
C SER A 68 -6.29 4.84 -0.28
N GLY A 69 -6.51 6.15 -0.42
CA GLY A 69 -5.90 7.19 0.43
C GLY A 69 -6.62 7.41 1.77
N THR A 70 -7.54 6.50 2.14
CA THR A 70 -8.22 6.46 3.43
C THR A 70 -7.92 5.16 4.16
N ASN A 71 -8.08 5.16 5.48
CA ASN A 71 -8.08 3.94 6.28
C ASN A 71 -9.40 3.15 6.11
N ILE A 72 -9.55 2.08 6.92
CA ILE A 72 -10.69 1.15 6.83
C ILE A 72 -12.03 1.80 7.23
N ASP A 73 -11.96 2.88 8.00
CA ASP A 73 -13.09 3.70 8.43
C ASP A 73 -13.33 4.90 7.50
N TYR A 74 -12.70 4.91 6.31
CA TYR A 74 -12.79 5.98 5.32
C TYR A 74 -12.22 7.34 5.76
N ILE A 75 -11.34 7.34 6.78
CA ILE A 75 -10.72 8.55 7.33
C ILE A 75 -9.38 8.83 6.62
N ARG A 76 -9.12 10.11 6.34
CA ARG A 76 -7.84 10.61 5.78
C ARG A 76 -6.88 11.01 6.90
N ASP A 77 -6.20 10.03 7.49
CA ASP A 77 -5.27 10.22 8.63
C ASP A 77 -3.78 10.22 8.25
N GLY A 78 -3.47 10.04 6.97
CA GLY A 78 -2.10 9.89 6.46
C GLY A 78 -1.70 8.44 6.22
N THR A 79 -2.61 7.48 6.39
CA THR A 79 -2.41 6.09 5.98
C THR A 79 -2.94 5.84 4.57
N SER A 80 -2.56 4.71 3.98
CA SER A 80 -3.11 4.23 2.71
C SER A 80 -3.36 2.74 2.79
N LEU A 81 -4.44 2.29 2.16
CA LEU A 81 -4.82 0.88 2.08
C LEU A 81 -4.52 0.34 0.69
N VAL A 82 -4.14 -0.93 0.65
CA VAL A 82 -4.01 -1.72 -0.58
C VAL A 82 -4.69 -3.05 -0.34
N GLY A 83 -5.56 -3.45 -1.26
CA GLY A 83 -6.27 -4.72 -1.13
C GLY A 83 -7.19 -5.01 -2.31
N PHE A 84 -7.75 -6.22 -2.28
CA PHE A 84 -8.69 -6.69 -3.29
C PHE A 84 -10.06 -6.08 -3.07
N THR A 85 -10.69 -5.61 -4.16
CA THR A 85 -12.01 -5.00 -4.09
C THR A 85 -13.10 -6.02 -3.77
N LYS A 86 -14.18 -5.55 -3.15
CA LYS A 86 -15.42 -6.32 -3.00
C LYS A 86 -16.38 -6.14 -4.18
N LYS A 87 -16.09 -5.20 -5.11
CA LYS A 87 -16.94 -4.91 -6.27
C LYS A 87 -17.00 -6.16 -7.18
N GLY A 88 -18.20 -6.53 -7.63
CA GLY A 88 -18.40 -7.74 -8.43
C GLY A 88 -18.37 -9.02 -7.58
N ILE A 89 -17.52 -9.98 -7.94
CA ILE A 89 -17.48 -11.34 -7.34
C ILE A 89 -16.80 -11.42 -5.96
N ASN A 90 -16.63 -10.28 -5.29
CA ASN A 90 -15.98 -10.16 -3.98
C ASN A 90 -14.58 -10.79 -3.95
N HIS A 91 -13.66 -10.23 -4.73
CA HIS A 91 -12.26 -10.66 -4.79
C HIS A 91 -11.56 -10.63 -3.44
N GLY A 92 -11.93 -9.72 -2.54
CA GLY A 92 -11.47 -9.71 -1.14
C GLY A 92 -11.71 -11.04 -0.43
N ARG A 93 -12.89 -11.63 -0.58
CA ARG A 93 -13.20 -12.95 -0.01
C ARG A 93 -12.39 -14.06 -0.69
N ILE A 94 -12.24 -14.02 -2.01
CA ILE A 94 -11.50 -15.04 -2.77
C ILE A 94 -10.02 -15.02 -2.38
N ALA A 95 -9.40 -13.85 -2.36
CA ALA A 95 -8.01 -13.67 -1.94
C ALA A 95 -7.76 -14.23 -0.54
N ARG A 96 -8.67 -13.96 0.41
CA ARG A 96 -8.58 -14.52 1.76
C ARG A 96 -8.57 -16.05 1.77
N LEU A 97 -9.49 -16.68 1.03
CA LEU A 97 -9.59 -18.15 0.99
C LEU A 97 -8.36 -18.79 0.37
N LEU A 98 -7.77 -18.17 -0.65
CA LEU A 98 -6.53 -18.65 -1.28
C LEU A 98 -5.31 -18.40 -0.38
N ASN A 99 -5.25 -17.25 0.28
CA ASN A 99 -4.13 -16.87 1.13
C ASN A 99 -4.09 -17.67 2.44
N ASP A 100 -5.22 -17.80 3.13
CA ASP A 100 -5.32 -18.43 4.45
C ASP A 100 -5.63 -19.93 4.34
N GLY A 101 -6.17 -20.36 3.21
CA GLY A 101 -6.66 -21.71 2.99
C GLY A 101 -8.06 -21.95 3.55
N THR A 102 -8.52 -23.17 3.33
CA THR A 102 -9.76 -23.75 3.86
C THR A 102 -9.49 -25.20 4.26
N LYS A 103 -10.50 -25.90 4.80
CA LYS A 103 -10.37 -27.35 5.05
C LYS A 103 -10.10 -28.19 3.79
N PHE A 104 -10.29 -27.65 2.59
CA PHE A 104 -10.13 -28.36 1.32
C PHE A 104 -9.02 -27.79 0.42
N ILE A 105 -8.55 -26.57 0.70
CA ILE A 105 -7.60 -25.85 -0.14
C ILE A 105 -6.49 -25.36 0.78
N PRO A 106 -5.24 -25.83 0.62
CA PRO A 106 -4.10 -25.28 1.37
C PRO A 106 -3.91 -23.79 1.06
N GLY A 107 -3.67 -22.99 2.08
CA GLY A 107 -3.32 -21.58 1.91
C GLY A 107 -1.88 -21.45 1.40
N ASP A 108 -1.66 -20.56 0.44
CA ASP A 108 -0.32 -20.36 -0.16
C ASP A 108 0.35 -19.04 0.30
N HIS A 109 -0.32 -18.29 1.18
CA HIS A 109 0.15 -17.08 1.84
C HIS A 109 0.70 -16.00 0.89
N PHE A 110 0.23 -15.95 -0.36
CA PHE A 110 0.76 -15.05 -1.39
C PHE A 110 0.70 -13.55 -1.01
N VAL A 111 -0.27 -13.13 -0.20
CA VAL A 111 -0.38 -11.75 0.27
C VAL A 111 0.72 -11.42 1.28
N GLU A 112 1.06 -12.36 2.17
CA GLU A 112 2.16 -12.18 3.11
C GLU A 112 3.51 -12.18 2.39
N ASP A 113 3.69 -13.04 1.39
CA ASP A 113 4.89 -13.04 0.55
C ASP A 113 5.08 -11.72 -0.19
N ALA A 114 3.98 -11.17 -0.75
CA ALA A 114 4.00 -9.84 -1.38
C ALA A 114 4.42 -8.77 -0.38
N ARG A 115 3.81 -8.76 0.82
CA ARG A 115 4.09 -7.77 1.87
C ARG A 115 5.53 -7.85 2.39
N ARG A 116 6.04 -9.06 2.58
CA ARG A 116 7.43 -9.27 3.03
C ARG A 116 8.43 -8.86 1.96
N SER A 117 8.23 -9.33 0.73
CA SER A 117 9.16 -9.07 -0.37
C SER A 117 9.17 -7.61 -0.85
N SER A 118 8.07 -6.87 -0.69
CA SER A 118 8.01 -5.45 -1.08
C SER A 118 8.49 -4.47 -0.01
N ARG A 119 8.73 -4.91 1.24
CA ARG A 119 8.93 -4.01 2.38
C ARG A 119 10.02 -2.95 2.15
N GLN A 120 11.19 -3.37 1.68
CA GLN A 120 12.29 -2.45 1.39
C GLN A 120 11.96 -1.49 0.23
N ALA A 121 11.32 -1.98 -0.83
CA ALA A 121 10.94 -1.15 -1.98
C ALA A 121 9.90 -0.09 -1.60
N VAL A 122 8.90 -0.48 -0.80
CA VAL A 122 7.89 0.43 -0.25
C VAL A 122 8.55 1.51 0.61
N LEU A 123 9.44 1.11 1.53
CA LEU A 123 10.15 2.05 2.40
C LEU A 123 11.04 3.01 1.59
N ALA A 124 11.75 2.51 0.59
CA ALA A 124 12.59 3.32 -0.28
C ALA A 124 11.76 4.37 -1.05
N ALA A 125 10.61 3.97 -1.58
CA ALA A 125 9.72 4.88 -2.31
C ALA A 125 9.09 5.94 -1.38
N GLN A 126 8.65 5.54 -0.18
CA GLN A 126 8.17 6.45 0.85
C GLN A 126 9.26 7.46 1.27
N TYR A 127 10.48 6.99 1.48
CA TYR A 127 11.60 7.83 1.85
C TYR A 127 11.98 8.81 0.74
N ALA A 128 11.97 8.38 -0.52
CA ALA A 128 12.21 9.27 -1.66
C ALA A 128 11.17 10.40 -1.71
N GLU A 129 9.89 10.10 -1.52
CA GLU A 129 8.83 11.11 -1.49
C GLU A 129 8.96 12.03 -0.27
N TYR A 130 9.30 11.49 0.91
CA TYR A 130 9.59 12.28 2.10
C TYR A 130 10.70 13.30 1.83
N GLN A 131 11.83 12.87 1.26
CA GLN A 131 12.96 13.75 0.92
C GLN A 131 12.57 14.81 -0.11
N ARG A 132 11.73 14.46 -1.09
CA ARG A 132 11.20 15.41 -2.07
C ARG A 132 10.36 16.50 -1.40
N LEU A 133 9.47 16.12 -0.49
CA LEU A 133 8.61 17.04 0.26
C LEU A 133 9.42 17.95 1.21
N LEU A 134 10.47 17.43 1.85
CA LEU A 134 11.37 18.24 2.69
C LEU A 134 12.09 19.34 1.91
N LYS A 135 12.43 19.08 0.64
CA LYS A 135 13.09 20.05 -0.25
C LYS A 135 12.13 21.07 -0.88
N GLY A 136 10.87 21.11 -0.44
CA GLY A 136 9.85 22.02 -0.98
C GLY A 136 9.14 21.50 -2.23
N GLY A 137 9.24 20.20 -2.54
CA GLY A 137 8.46 19.59 -3.60
C GLY A 137 6.96 19.66 -3.30
N ASN A 138 6.16 20.13 -4.26
CA ASN A 138 4.69 20.14 -4.18
C ASN A 138 4.08 18.79 -4.52
#